data_AF-A0A183GFX2-F1
#
_entry.id   AF-A0A183GFX2-F1
#
_cell.length_a   1.000
_cell.length_b   1.000
_cell.length_c   1.000
_cell.angle_alpha   90.00
_cell.angle_beta   90.00
_cell.angle_gamma   90.00
#
_symmetry.space_group_name_H-M   'P 1'
#
loop_
_entity.id
_entity.type
_entity.pdbx_description
1 polymer ?
#
loop_
_entity_poly.entity_id
_entity_poly.type
_entity_poly.pdbx_seq_one_letter_code
_entity_poly.pdbx_strand_id
1 'polypeptide(L)'
;MDCNGHEGEDRAAAEEMFVSFLQTSTLGPISELTPCVYDAFISNLRPFLVQCSENHMRQGVLYSANTPILRLPKLTSPMKSNNTKSKEQALADKEETLQIVSHHLDNLLYPVLAGEDMVVCGSEQRKHTVIDLVDKINFLKPKSHPNHEVVLWSKAHEERPRGVIGMCYDRGESAALNLPNTSILDANACVLRTVPYRGVLLANLRQKRRFPCDAALVAFLVAHLTNISSLVYISRYLSPMHLDNENLSFDDQRILVNLLAELDFVKYQELKSALEKRRANAVTKAIML
;
A
#
# COMPACT_ATOMS: atom_id res chain seq x y z
N MET A 1 4.28 -48.59 -7.65
CA MET A 1 4.21 -48.86 -6.21
C MET A 1 2.86 -48.38 -5.77
N ASP A 2 1.99 -49.33 -5.41
CA ASP A 2 0.62 -49.06 -5.01
C ASP A 2 0.59 -48.31 -3.68
N CYS A 3 -0.24 -47.27 -3.61
CA CYS A 3 -0.46 -46.49 -2.41
C CYS A 3 -1.27 -47.34 -1.42
N ASN A 4 -0.58 -47.99 -0.50
CA ASN A 4 -1.19 -48.71 0.62
C ASN A 4 -1.57 -47.70 1.71
N GLY A 5 -2.81 -47.21 1.71
CA GLY A 5 -3.29 -46.31 2.78
C GLY A 5 -4.60 -45.59 2.51
N HIS A 6 -5.54 -46.22 1.81
CA HIS A 6 -6.88 -45.68 1.60
C HIS A 6 -7.93 -46.76 1.82
N GLU A 7 -7.91 -47.40 2.99
CA GLU A 7 -9.07 -48.19 3.41
C GLU A 7 -10.17 -47.26 3.93
N GLY A 8 -11.43 -47.73 3.92
CA GLY A 8 -12.58 -46.91 4.34
C GLY A 8 -12.47 -46.41 5.79
N GLU A 9 -11.70 -47.09 6.63
CA GLU A 9 -11.41 -46.72 8.01
C GLU A 9 -10.51 -45.47 8.11
N ASP A 10 -9.56 -45.29 7.19
CA ASP A 10 -8.69 -44.10 7.14
C ASP A 10 -9.49 -42.83 6.81
N ARG A 11 -10.57 -42.99 6.04
CA ARG A 11 -11.48 -41.88 5.70
C ARG A 11 -12.30 -41.43 6.91
N ALA A 12 -12.78 -42.36 7.73
CA ALA A 12 -13.52 -42.04 8.94
C ALA A 12 -12.62 -41.34 9.97
N ALA A 13 -11.37 -41.81 10.14
CA ALA A 13 -10.37 -41.17 10.99
C ALA A 13 -10.00 -39.77 10.48
N ALA A 14 -9.87 -39.58 9.17
CA ALA A 14 -9.63 -38.28 8.58
C ALA A 14 -10.82 -37.32 8.79
N GLU A 15 -12.06 -37.78 8.59
CA GLU A 15 -13.27 -36.99 8.84
C GLU A 15 -13.39 -36.57 10.32
N GLU A 16 -13.07 -37.46 11.27
CA GLU A 16 -13.01 -37.14 12.70
C GLU A 16 -11.90 -36.13 13.04
N MET A 17 -10.73 -36.26 12.41
CA MET A 17 -9.62 -35.31 12.55
C MET A 17 -9.98 -33.94 11.97
N PHE A 18 -10.69 -33.87 10.84
CA PHE A 18 -11.23 -32.63 10.26
C PHE A 18 -12.23 -31.93 11.17
N VAL A 19 -13.08 -32.68 11.87
CA VAL A 19 -14.00 -32.12 12.87
C VAL A 19 -13.23 -31.61 14.09
N SER A 20 -12.12 -32.23 14.47
CA SER A 20 -11.26 -31.77 15.58
C SER A 20 -10.53 -30.44 15.28
N PHE A 21 -10.19 -30.14 14.02
CA PHE A 21 -9.55 -28.87 13.62
C PHE A 21 -10.44 -27.63 13.83
N LEU A 22 -11.76 -27.81 13.94
CA LEU A 22 -12.69 -26.72 14.28
C LEU A 22 -12.55 -26.27 15.74
N GLN A 23 -11.89 -27.05 16.59
CA GLN A 23 -11.61 -26.72 17.98
C GLN A 23 -10.12 -26.39 18.14
N THR A 24 -9.78 -25.11 17.92
CA THR A 24 -8.52 -24.44 18.30
C THR A 24 -7.37 -25.35 18.75
N SER A 25 -6.79 -26.08 17.82
CA SER A 25 -5.60 -26.89 18.09
C SER A 25 -4.37 -26.16 17.54
N THR A 26 -3.39 -25.93 18.41
CA THR A 26 -2.03 -25.52 18.04
C THR A 26 -1.54 -26.35 16.87
N LEU A 27 -1.05 -25.69 15.81
CA LEU A 27 -0.55 -26.32 14.59
C LEU A 27 0.49 -27.39 14.95
N GLY A 28 0.13 -28.66 14.79
CA GLY A 28 1.05 -29.78 14.90
C GLY A 28 2.02 -29.82 13.72
N PRO A 29 3.18 -30.48 13.85
CA PRO A 29 4.13 -30.59 12.76
C PRO A 29 3.53 -31.40 11.59
N ILE A 30 3.72 -30.90 10.36
CA ILE A 30 3.16 -31.49 9.12
C ILE A 30 3.54 -32.98 8.95
N SER A 31 4.68 -33.39 9.52
CA SER A 31 5.13 -34.79 9.56
C SER A 31 4.15 -35.74 10.24
N GLU A 32 3.35 -35.24 11.18
CA GLU A 32 2.34 -36.03 11.91
C GLU A 32 1.01 -36.10 11.17
N LEU A 33 0.73 -35.13 10.29
CA LEU A 33 -0.53 -35.07 9.52
C LEU A 33 -0.50 -35.96 8.29
N THR A 34 0.65 -36.05 7.61
CA THR A 34 0.78 -36.84 6.38
C THR A 34 2.15 -37.53 6.30
N PRO A 35 2.45 -38.49 7.20
CA PRO A 35 3.78 -39.11 7.30
C PRO A 35 4.18 -39.84 6.01
N CYS A 36 3.21 -40.42 5.29
CA CYS A 36 3.44 -41.19 4.07
C CYS A 36 3.94 -40.36 2.88
N VAL A 37 3.69 -39.05 2.85
CA VAL A 37 4.09 -38.14 1.77
C VAL A 37 4.99 -37.01 2.25
N TYR A 38 5.28 -36.94 3.55
CA TYR A 38 6.05 -35.87 4.17
C TYR A 38 7.42 -35.68 3.51
N ASP A 39 8.19 -36.75 3.33
CA ASP A 39 9.54 -36.65 2.75
C ASP A 39 9.49 -36.15 1.31
N ALA A 40 8.53 -36.63 0.51
CA ALA A 40 8.32 -36.16 -0.85
C ALA A 40 7.84 -34.70 -0.90
N PHE A 41 6.92 -34.31 -0.01
CA PHE A 41 6.41 -32.95 0.11
C PHE A 41 7.53 -31.97 0.50
N ILE A 42 8.30 -32.27 1.54
CA ILE A 42 9.44 -31.44 1.98
C ILE A 42 10.53 -31.39 0.91
N SER A 43 10.81 -32.50 0.23
CA SER A 43 11.77 -32.55 -0.87
C SER A 43 11.35 -31.70 -2.08
N ASN A 44 10.05 -31.53 -2.33
CA ASN A 44 9.53 -30.66 -3.39
C ASN A 44 9.38 -29.19 -2.93
N LEU A 45 9.07 -28.99 -1.66
CA LEU A 45 8.94 -27.68 -1.04
C LEU A 45 10.30 -26.98 -0.95
N ARG A 46 11.40 -27.70 -0.68
CA ARG A 46 12.75 -27.12 -0.59
C ARG A 46 13.18 -26.41 -1.89
N PRO A 47 13.15 -27.03 -3.08
CA PRO A 47 13.43 -26.35 -4.34
C PRO A 47 12.52 -25.16 -4.59
N PHE A 48 11.23 -25.26 -4.26
CA PHE A 48 10.29 -24.15 -4.39
C PHE A 48 10.64 -22.98 -3.46
N LEU A 49 10.95 -23.26 -2.20
CA LEU A 49 11.38 -22.25 -1.22
C LEU A 49 12.74 -21.65 -1.60
N VAL A 50 13.66 -22.46 -2.13
CA VAL A 50 14.95 -22.02 -2.67
C VAL A 50 14.71 -21.09 -3.87
N GLN A 51 13.86 -21.47 -4.82
CA GLN A 51 13.48 -20.64 -5.96
C GLN A 51 12.76 -19.35 -5.54
N CYS A 52 11.97 -19.41 -4.47
CA CYS A 52 11.42 -18.22 -3.83
C CYS A 52 12.58 -17.37 -3.25
N SER A 53 13.55 -17.96 -2.55
CA SER A 53 14.66 -17.24 -1.90
C SER A 53 15.76 -16.72 -2.84
N GLU A 54 15.95 -17.33 -4.02
CA GLU A 54 17.04 -17.05 -4.97
C GLU A 54 16.72 -15.91 -5.95
N ASN A 55 15.47 -15.44 -5.97
CA ASN A 55 15.12 -14.24 -6.75
C ASN A 55 15.80 -13.03 -6.13
N HIS A 56 16.76 -12.45 -6.85
CA HIS A 56 17.45 -11.23 -6.45
C HIS A 56 16.41 -10.12 -6.26
N MET A 57 16.09 -9.83 -5.00
CA MET A 57 15.10 -8.81 -4.65
C MET A 57 15.54 -7.49 -5.26
N ARG A 58 14.71 -6.97 -6.17
CA ARG A 58 14.95 -5.68 -6.82
C ARG A 58 14.56 -4.54 -5.91
N GLN A 59 15.44 -3.55 -5.79
CA GLN A 59 15.18 -2.33 -5.03
C GLN A 59 13.90 -1.65 -5.55
N GLY A 60 13.00 -1.28 -4.62
CA GLY A 60 11.75 -0.57 -4.94
C GLY A 60 10.59 -1.46 -5.37
N VAL A 61 10.75 -2.78 -5.32
CA VAL A 61 9.65 -3.73 -5.54
C VAL A 61 9.14 -4.22 -4.19
N LEU A 62 7.82 -4.23 -4.02
CA LEU A 62 7.13 -4.78 -2.86
C LEU A 62 6.83 -6.26 -3.12
N TYR A 63 7.25 -7.13 -2.21
CA TYR A 63 7.14 -8.58 -2.37
C TYR A 63 6.18 -9.19 -1.35
N SER A 64 5.57 -10.31 -1.72
CA SER A 64 4.91 -11.24 -0.80
C SER A 64 5.32 -12.66 -1.18
N ALA A 65 5.80 -13.45 -0.21
CA ALA A 65 6.36 -14.79 -0.46
C ALA A 65 7.36 -14.82 -1.66
N ASN A 66 8.24 -13.81 -1.73
CA ASN A 66 9.19 -13.58 -2.81
C ASN A 66 8.58 -13.40 -4.22
N THR A 67 7.27 -13.25 -4.31
CA THR A 67 6.56 -12.85 -5.53
C THR A 67 6.50 -11.32 -5.59
N PRO A 68 6.96 -10.68 -6.68
CA PRO A 68 6.83 -9.24 -6.84
C PRO A 68 5.36 -8.86 -7.03
N ILE A 69 4.85 -7.97 -6.18
CA ILE A 69 3.45 -7.54 -6.17
C ILE A 69 3.33 -6.16 -6.83
N LEU A 70 3.92 -5.14 -6.23
CA LEU A 70 3.83 -3.73 -6.66
C LEU A 70 5.22 -3.09 -6.69
N ARG A 71 5.34 -1.88 -7.24
CA ARG A 71 6.60 -1.13 -7.33
C ARG A 71 6.43 0.30 -6.86
N LEU A 72 7.47 0.85 -6.25
CA LEU A 72 7.56 2.28 -5.94
C LEU A 72 8.06 3.03 -7.19
N PRO A 73 7.51 4.21 -7.54
CA PRO A 73 7.67 4.82 -8.88
C PRO A 73 9.10 5.24 -9.28
N LYS A 74 10.04 5.40 -8.34
CA LYS A 74 11.35 6.04 -8.61
C LYS A 74 12.56 5.12 -8.69
N LEU A 75 12.37 3.82 -8.49
CA LEU A 75 13.45 2.85 -8.63
C LEU A 75 13.42 2.27 -10.05
N THR A 76 14.55 2.42 -10.72
CA THR A 76 14.76 2.28 -12.16
C THR A 76 13.99 1.13 -12.80
N SER A 77 13.31 1.44 -13.91
CA SER A 77 12.78 0.45 -14.85
C SER A 77 13.89 -0.56 -15.23
N PRO A 78 13.58 -1.87 -15.32
CA PRO A 78 14.55 -2.89 -15.72
C PRO A 78 15.07 -2.72 -17.17
N MET A 79 14.56 -1.76 -17.94
CA MET A 79 14.94 -1.60 -19.35
C MET A 79 16.13 -0.67 -19.62
N LYS A 80 16.68 0.06 -18.63
CA LYS A 80 17.91 0.86 -18.83
C LYS A 80 18.76 0.90 -17.57
N SER A 81 19.72 -0.02 -17.46
CA SER A 81 20.80 0.09 -16.48
C SER A 81 21.80 1.15 -16.95
N ASN A 82 21.48 2.42 -16.75
CA ASN A 82 22.54 3.43 -16.76
C ASN A 82 23.15 3.45 -15.36
N ASN A 83 24.37 2.93 -15.28
CA ASN A 83 25.30 3.10 -14.15
C ASN A 83 25.28 4.56 -13.68
N THR A 84 24.46 4.84 -12.68
CA THR A 84 24.49 6.09 -11.93
C THR A 84 24.57 5.70 -10.47
N LYS A 85 25.80 5.71 -9.97
CA LYS A 85 26.05 5.84 -8.53
C LYS A 85 25.20 7.02 -8.02
N SER A 86 24.64 6.89 -6.81
CA SER A 86 23.89 7.91 -6.06
C SER A 86 22.44 8.19 -6.50
N LYS A 87 21.48 7.38 -6.02
CA LYS A 87 20.09 7.84 -5.81
C LYS A 87 19.62 7.72 -4.36
N GLU A 88 20.29 6.93 -3.52
CA GLU A 88 20.04 6.92 -2.07
C GLU A 88 20.40 8.27 -1.42
N GLN A 89 21.38 9.00 -1.96
CA GLN A 89 21.70 10.37 -1.52
C GLN A 89 20.66 11.43 -1.94
N ALA A 90 19.84 11.18 -2.96
CA ALA A 90 18.88 12.17 -3.46
C ALA A 90 17.63 12.36 -2.57
N LEU A 91 17.38 11.44 -1.62
CA LEU A 91 16.37 11.64 -0.56
C LEU A 91 16.96 12.30 0.69
N ALA A 92 18.28 12.18 0.92
CA ALA A 92 18.96 12.73 2.08
C ALA A 92 19.25 14.23 1.96
N ASP A 93 19.40 14.75 0.73
CA ASP A 93 19.69 16.16 0.46
C ASP A 93 18.45 17.07 0.37
N LYS A 94 17.25 16.55 0.66
CA LYS A 94 15.99 17.31 0.55
C LYS A 94 15.45 17.69 1.92
N GLU A 95 14.79 18.85 2.01
CA GLU A 95 14.11 19.38 3.21
C GLU A 95 13.40 18.28 4.02
N GLU A 96 13.45 18.30 5.35
CA GLU A 96 12.77 17.31 6.22
C GLU A 96 11.26 17.59 6.35
N THR A 97 10.57 17.75 5.21
CA THR A 97 9.18 18.19 5.14
C THR A 97 8.19 17.16 5.64
N LEU A 98 8.49 15.86 5.54
CA LEU A 98 7.56 14.83 6.01
C LEU A 98 7.51 14.75 7.54
N GLN A 99 8.50 15.29 8.26
CA GLN A 99 8.41 15.39 9.72
C GLN A 99 7.23 16.24 10.18
N ILE A 100 6.81 17.24 9.38
CA ILE A 100 5.63 18.08 9.64
C ILE A 100 4.36 17.22 9.70
N VAL A 101 4.31 16.12 8.95
CA VAL A 101 3.16 15.20 8.87
C VAL A 101 3.43 13.87 9.58
N SER A 102 4.42 13.81 10.47
CA SER A 102 4.75 12.61 11.26
C SER A 102 3.66 12.19 12.25
N HIS A 103 2.60 13.00 12.37
CA HIS A 103 1.38 12.72 13.09
C HIS A 103 0.24 12.61 12.07
N HIS A 104 -0.68 11.66 12.26
CA HIS A 104 -1.77 11.40 11.31
C HIS A 104 -1.34 10.86 9.93
N LEU A 105 -0.25 10.09 9.87
CA LEU A 105 0.22 9.42 8.65
C LEU A 105 -0.84 8.50 8.03
N ASP A 106 -1.76 7.96 8.85
CA ASP A 106 -2.93 7.21 8.40
C ASP A 106 -3.81 8.05 7.46
N ASN A 107 -4.09 9.29 7.84
CA ASN A 107 -4.95 10.21 7.09
C ASN A 107 -4.24 10.82 5.88
N LEU A 108 -2.90 10.94 5.93
CA LEU A 108 -2.10 11.36 4.78
C LEU A 108 -2.05 10.27 3.70
N LEU A 109 -1.77 9.01 4.11
CA LEU A 109 -1.59 7.91 3.17
C LEU A 109 -2.89 7.35 2.63
N TYR A 110 -3.97 7.37 3.41
CA TYR A 110 -5.24 6.81 2.97
C TYR A 110 -5.70 7.30 1.59
N PRO A 111 -5.84 8.62 1.32
CA PRO A 111 -6.27 9.09 0.00
C PRO A 111 -5.32 8.64 -1.12
N VAL A 112 -4.01 8.61 -0.85
CA VAL A 112 -2.99 8.17 -1.82
C VAL A 112 -3.16 6.69 -2.19
N LEU A 113 -3.37 5.84 -1.18
CA LEU A 113 -3.50 4.39 -1.34
C LEU A 113 -4.88 3.97 -1.86
N ALA A 114 -5.93 4.73 -1.54
CA ALA A 114 -7.28 4.54 -2.08
C ALA A 114 -7.43 5.11 -3.51
N GLY A 115 -6.40 5.78 -4.04
CA GLY A 115 -6.38 6.29 -5.42
C GLY A 115 -7.14 7.61 -5.59
N GLU A 116 -7.29 8.39 -4.52
CA GLU A 116 -7.93 9.71 -4.53
C GLU A 116 -6.97 10.80 -4.98
N ASP A 117 -7.56 11.91 -5.43
CA ASP A 117 -6.81 13.10 -5.79
C ASP A 117 -6.40 13.86 -4.52
N MET A 118 -5.18 14.39 -4.53
CA MET A 118 -4.65 15.23 -3.46
C MET A 118 -3.96 16.45 -4.05
N VAL A 119 -4.32 17.61 -3.52
CA VAL A 119 -3.62 18.87 -3.80
C VAL A 119 -2.74 19.21 -2.60
N VAL A 120 -1.43 19.30 -2.85
CA VAL A 120 -0.49 19.91 -1.91
C VAL A 120 -0.35 21.38 -2.33
N CYS A 121 -0.75 22.31 -1.47
CA CYS A 121 -0.74 23.73 -1.79
C CYS A 121 0.14 24.54 -0.86
N GLY A 122 0.70 25.62 -1.40
CA GLY A 122 1.47 26.60 -0.65
C GLY A 122 1.65 27.87 -1.48
N SER A 123 1.99 28.97 -0.82
CA SER A 123 2.32 30.22 -1.50
C SER A 123 3.64 30.07 -2.26
N GLU A 124 3.99 31.05 -3.10
CA GLU A 124 5.25 30.99 -3.89
C GLU A 124 6.49 30.82 -2.98
N GLN A 125 6.46 31.38 -1.76
CA GLN A 125 7.55 31.21 -0.78
C GLN A 125 7.67 29.79 -0.23
N ARG A 126 6.63 28.96 -0.33
CA ARG A 126 6.60 27.54 0.09
C ARG A 126 6.81 26.57 -1.07
N LYS A 127 7.16 27.06 -2.27
CA LYS A 127 7.31 26.25 -3.48
C LYS A 127 8.19 25.00 -3.29
N HIS A 128 9.37 25.16 -2.68
CA HIS A 128 10.30 24.03 -2.48
C HIS A 128 9.73 22.97 -1.53
N THR A 129 9.11 23.38 -0.43
CA THR A 129 8.42 22.49 0.51
C THR A 129 7.28 21.72 -0.16
N VAL A 130 6.47 22.39 -1.00
CA VAL A 130 5.38 21.73 -1.73
C VAL A 130 5.93 20.72 -2.73
N ILE A 131 6.94 21.11 -3.53
CA ILE A 131 7.59 20.20 -4.48
C ILE A 131 8.10 18.96 -3.76
N ASP A 132 8.78 19.14 -2.63
CA ASP A 132 9.36 18.04 -1.86
C ASP A 132 8.29 17.10 -1.26
N LEU A 133 7.24 17.65 -0.66
CA LEU A 133 6.10 16.87 -0.17
C LEU A 133 5.42 16.06 -1.30
N VAL A 134 5.12 16.69 -2.44
CA VAL A 134 4.49 16.02 -3.59
C VAL A 134 5.39 14.90 -4.09
N ASP A 135 6.69 15.13 -4.17
CA ASP A 135 7.68 14.16 -4.63
C ASP A 135 7.72 12.92 -3.74
N LYS A 136 7.75 13.13 -2.42
CA LYS A 136 7.80 12.06 -1.42
C LYS A 136 6.48 11.32 -1.26
N ILE A 137 5.35 12.02 -1.32
CA ILE A 137 4.02 11.38 -1.28
C ILE A 137 3.80 10.53 -2.54
N ASN A 138 4.15 11.03 -3.73
CA ASN A 138 4.05 10.23 -4.95
C ASN A 138 5.00 9.03 -4.94
N PHE A 139 6.16 9.13 -4.30
CA PHE A 139 7.05 7.98 -4.12
C PHE A 139 6.38 6.84 -3.33
N LEU A 140 5.52 7.16 -2.36
CA LEU A 140 4.82 6.19 -1.52
C LEU A 140 3.59 5.57 -2.18
N LYS A 141 3.24 5.97 -3.42
CA LYS A 141 2.11 5.41 -4.18
C LYS A 141 2.55 4.15 -4.93
N PRO A 142 2.15 2.94 -4.50
CA PRO A 142 2.52 1.73 -5.20
C PRO A 142 1.87 1.70 -6.60
N LYS A 143 2.65 1.26 -7.60
CA LYS A 143 2.24 1.20 -9.00
C LYS A 143 2.69 -0.10 -9.65
N SER A 144 1.97 -0.52 -10.69
CA SER A 144 2.40 -1.64 -11.55
C SER A 144 3.46 -1.20 -12.57
N HIS A 145 3.41 0.05 -13.04
CA HIS A 145 4.36 0.60 -14.02
C HIS A 145 4.87 2.02 -13.65
N PRO A 146 6.15 2.34 -13.88
CA PRO A 146 6.74 3.66 -13.58
C PRO A 146 6.33 4.82 -14.53
N ASN A 147 5.37 4.63 -15.44
CA ASN A 147 5.05 5.64 -16.47
C ASN A 147 3.98 6.60 -15.96
N HIS A 148 4.34 7.51 -15.06
CA HIS A 148 3.46 8.59 -14.63
C HIS A 148 4.21 9.91 -14.57
N GLU A 149 3.73 10.88 -15.32
CA GLU A 149 4.16 12.27 -15.20
C GLU A 149 3.54 12.88 -13.94
N VAL A 150 4.38 13.39 -13.04
CA VAL A 150 3.94 13.98 -11.77
C VAL A 150 4.05 15.49 -11.87
N VAL A 151 2.94 16.19 -11.64
CA VAL A 151 2.94 17.66 -11.56
C VAL A 151 3.38 18.09 -10.16
N LEU A 152 4.67 18.43 -10.04
CA LEU A 152 5.27 18.85 -8.77
C LEU A 152 4.88 20.27 -8.35
N TRP A 153 4.56 21.14 -9.32
CA TRP A 153 4.19 22.53 -9.07
C TRP A 153 3.48 23.13 -10.29
N SER A 154 2.29 23.70 -10.09
CA SER A 154 1.55 24.44 -11.11
C SER A 154 0.98 25.75 -10.55
N LYS A 155 0.99 26.79 -11.39
CA LYS A 155 0.24 28.05 -11.16
C LYS A 155 -1.07 28.09 -11.95
N ALA A 156 -1.25 27.17 -12.90
CA ALA A 156 -2.44 27.13 -13.73
C ALA A 156 -3.57 26.40 -12.96
N HIS A 157 -4.72 27.05 -12.85
CA HIS A 157 -5.88 26.54 -12.12
C HIS A 157 -6.90 25.81 -13.02
N GLU A 158 -6.74 25.86 -14.34
CA GLU A 158 -7.82 25.55 -15.30
C GLU A 158 -7.96 24.06 -15.62
N GLU A 159 -6.86 23.29 -15.66
CA GLU A 159 -6.92 21.83 -15.83
C GLU A 159 -6.04 21.13 -14.80
N ARG A 160 -6.68 20.50 -13.82
CA ARG A 160 -6.00 19.77 -12.75
C ARG A 160 -5.82 18.29 -13.14
N PRO A 161 -4.58 17.80 -13.28
CA PRO A 161 -4.37 16.37 -13.49
C PRO A 161 -4.78 15.57 -12.25
N ARG A 162 -5.23 14.33 -12.48
CA ARG A 162 -5.56 13.39 -11.40
C ARG A 162 -4.30 12.93 -10.66
N GLY A 163 -4.47 12.57 -9.39
CA GLY A 163 -3.42 12.09 -8.49
C GLY A 163 -2.97 13.13 -7.48
N VAL A 164 -1.71 13.02 -7.05
CA VAL A 164 -1.11 13.91 -6.04
C VAL A 164 -0.30 14.97 -6.76
N ILE A 165 -0.70 16.23 -6.62
CA ILE A 165 -0.10 17.35 -7.36
C ILE A 165 0.26 18.53 -6.45
N GLY A 166 1.21 19.36 -6.90
CA GLY A 166 1.57 20.62 -6.24
C GLY A 166 0.93 21.83 -6.91
N MET A 167 0.33 22.72 -6.12
CA MET A 167 -0.29 23.96 -6.63
C MET A 167 0.14 25.20 -5.85
N CYS A 168 0.33 26.30 -6.58
CA CYS A 168 0.53 27.61 -6.00
C CYS A 168 -0.82 28.20 -5.58
N TYR A 169 -0.98 28.48 -4.28
CA TYR A 169 -2.12 29.18 -3.71
C TYR A 169 -1.64 30.09 -2.60
N ASP A 170 -2.08 31.35 -2.62
CA ASP A 170 -1.80 32.26 -1.52
C ASP A 170 -2.55 31.85 -0.25
N ARG A 171 -2.16 32.42 0.90
CA ARG A 171 -2.73 32.04 2.21
C ARG A 171 -4.25 32.20 2.27
N GLY A 172 -4.80 33.28 1.70
CA GLY A 172 -6.25 33.50 1.66
C GLY A 172 -6.97 32.49 0.75
N GLU A 173 -6.39 32.19 -0.41
CA GLU A 173 -6.96 31.25 -1.38
C GLU A 173 -6.93 29.82 -0.86
N SER A 174 -5.79 29.39 -0.31
CA SER A 174 -5.62 28.07 0.29
C SER A 174 -6.53 27.86 1.50
N ALA A 175 -6.80 28.88 2.31
CA ALA A 175 -7.77 28.81 3.41
C ALA A 175 -9.22 28.59 2.90
N ALA A 176 -9.61 29.27 1.82
CA ALA A 176 -10.93 29.15 1.20
C ALA A 176 -11.06 27.95 0.24
N LEU A 177 -9.96 27.26 -0.06
CA LEU A 177 -9.93 26.17 -1.03
C LEU A 177 -10.81 25.01 -0.57
N ASN A 178 -11.85 24.73 -1.35
CA ASN A 178 -12.74 23.59 -1.15
C ASN A 178 -12.90 22.85 -2.48
N LEU A 179 -12.34 21.65 -2.54
CA LEU A 179 -12.32 20.81 -3.73
C LEU A 179 -13.10 19.53 -3.44
N PRO A 180 -14.24 19.29 -4.13
CA PRO A 180 -15.01 18.08 -3.93
C PRO A 180 -14.16 16.83 -4.17
N ASN A 181 -14.30 15.83 -3.28
CA ASN A 181 -13.63 14.53 -3.38
C ASN A 181 -12.09 14.60 -3.51
N THR A 182 -11.48 15.72 -3.12
CA THR A 182 -10.03 15.94 -3.21
C THR A 182 -9.49 16.24 -1.82
N SER A 183 -8.43 15.54 -1.42
CA SER A 183 -7.72 15.86 -0.17
C SER A 183 -6.82 17.08 -0.38
N ILE A 184 -6.70 17.95 0.63
CA ILE A 184 -5.86 19.14 0.52
C ILE A 184 -4.85 19.15 1.66
N LEU A 185 -3.57 19.10 1.31
CA LEU A 185 -2.45 19.31 2.23
C LEU A 185 -1.96 20.75 2.08
N ASP A 186 -2.30 21.59 3.05
CA ASP A 186 -1.98 23.01 3.04
C ASP A 186 -0.69 23.28 3.82
N ALA A 187 0.40 23.56 3.10
CA ALA A 187 1.71 23.91 3.66
C ALA A 187 1.76 25.36 4.20
N ASN A 188 0.80 26.22 3.87
CA ASN A 188 0.71 27.55 4.45
C ASN A 188 0.18 27.51 5.89
N ALA A 189 -0.85 26.70 6.11
CA ALA A 189 -1.54 26.58 7.39
C ALA A 189 -1.13 25.35 8.22
N CYS A 190 -0.35 24.42 7.65
CA CYS A 190 -0.04 23.12 8.25
C CYS A 190 -1.33 22.33 8.57
N VAL A 191 -2.23 22.26 7.60
CA VAL A 191 -3.53 21.59 7.74
C VAL A 191 -3.71 20.54 6.65
N LEU A 192 -4.16 19.35 7.04
CA LEU A 192 -4.66 18.33 6.13
C LEU A 192 -6.19 18.31 6.16
N ARG A 193 -6.83 18.68 5.05
CA ARG A 193 -8.27 18.52 4.83
C ARG A 193 -8.51 17.22 4.07
N THR A 194 -9.04 16.21 4.76
CA THR A 194 -9.30 14.89 4.17
C THR A 194 -10.48 14.21 4.86
N VAL A 195 -11.00 13.14 4.26
CA VAL A 195 -11.91 12.24 4.96
C VAL A 195 -11.09 11.37 5.91
N PRO A 196 -11.34 11.41 7.23
CA PRO A 196 -10.53 10.65 8.17
C PRO A 196 -10.64 9.16 7.94
N TYR A 197 -9.49 8.49 7.91
CA TYR A 197 -9.38 7.05 7.76
C TYR A 197 -9.89 6.32 9.01
N ARG A 198 -10.66 5.25 8.82
CA ARG A 198 -11.29 4.46 9.89
C ARG A 198 -10.96 2.97 9.86
N GLY A 199 -10.03 2.57 9.00
CA GLY A 199 -9.64 1.18 8.85
C GLY A 199 -8.53 0.71 9.77
N VAL A 200 -8.18 -0.57 9.62
CA VAL A 200 -7.17 -1.26 10.44
C VAL A 200 -5.79 -1.29 9.78
N LEU A 201 -5.72 -1.27 8.44
CA LEU A 201 -4.46 -1.39 7.69
C LEU A 201 -3.45 -0.28 8.01
N LEU A 202 -3.93 0.96 8.22
CA LEU A 202 -3.11 2.12 8.55
C LEU A 202 -3.23 2.55 10.02
N ALA A 203 -3.98 1.81 10.86
CA ALA A 203 -4.25 2.23 12.24
C ALA A 203 -2.98 2.49 13.06
N ASN A 204 -1.93 1.69 12.84
CA ASN A 204 -0.63 1.84 13.50
C ASN A 204 0.11 3.14 13.13
N LEU A 205 -0.25 3.76 12.01
CA LEU A 205 0.33 5.03 11.52
C LEU A 205 -0.33 6.26 12.14
N ARG A 206 -1.44 6.09 12.87
CA ARG A 206 -2.06 7.18 13.64
C ARG A 206 -1.20 7.62 14.83
N GLN A 207 -0.41 6.69 15.36
CA GLN A 207 0.39 6.93 16.55
C GLN A 207 1.51 7.93 16.26
N LYS A 208 1.63 8.92 17.14
CA LYS A 208 2.74 9.88 17.12
C LYS A 208 4.07 9.14 17.29
N ARG A 209 4.92 9.23 16.28
CA ARG A 209 6.28 8.67 16.28
C ARG A 209 7.27 9.77 15.92
N ARG A 210 8.50 9.65 16.43
CA ARG A 210 9.61 10.50 16.02
C ARG A 210 10.51 9.72 15.09
N PHE A 211 10.90 10.33 13.99
CA PHE A 211 11.84 9.77 13.03
C PHE A 211 13.07 10.66 13.00
N PRO A 212 14.28 10.08 12.86
CA PRO A 212 15.51 10.84 12.84
C PRO A 212 15.69 11.65 11.55
N CYS A 213 15.02 11.26 10.46
CA CYS A 213 15.02 11.96 9.18
C CYS A 213 13.87 11.44 8.30
N ASP A 214 13.60 12.14 7.19
CA ASP A 214 12.56 11.74 6.23
C ASP A 214 12.85 10.38 5.58
N ALA A 215 14.12 10.04 5.35
CA ALA A 215 14.49 8.73 4.79
C ALA A 215 14.08 7.58 5.73
N ALA A 216 14.24 7.76 7.05
CA ALA A 216 13.80 6.78 8.03
C ALA A 216 12.27 6.66 8.09
N LEU A 217 11.56 7.78 8.00
CA LEU A 217 10.10 7.79 7.91
C LEU A 217 9.61 7.09 6.64
N VAL A 218 10.19 7.39 5.47
CA VAL A 218 9.87 6.73 4.21
C VAL A 218 10.13 5.23 4.29
N ALA A 219 11.28 4.80 4.82
CA ALA A 219 11.59 3.37 5.00
C ALA A 219 10.56 2.67 5.90
N PHE A 220 10.17 3.31 7.00
CA PHE A 220 9.12 2.82 7.90
C PHE A 220 7.78 2.67 7.17
N LEU A 221 7.36 3.66 6.39
CA LEU A 221 6.13 3.59 5.60
C LEU A 221 6.20 2.49 4.53
N VAL A 222 7.34 2.33 3.86
CA VAL A 222 7.55 1.26 2.87
C VAL A 222 7.43 -0.13 3.52
N ALA A 223 7.95 -0.32 4.73
CA ALA A 223 7.77 -1.57 5.46
C ALA A 223 6.28 -1.87 5.74
N HIS A 224 5.49 -0.85 6.09
CA HIS A 224 4.04 -0.99 6.24
C HIS A 224 3.33 -1.34 4.92
N LEU A 225 3.73 -0.73 3.80
CA LEU A 225 3.19 -1.05 2.47
C LEU A 225 3.52 -2.47 2.03
N THR A 226 4.68 -3.00 2.41
CA THR A 226 5.04 -4.41 2.18
C THR A 226 4.06 -5.35 2.89
N ASN A 227 3.66 -5.04 4.13
CA ASN A 227 2.66 -5.84 4.84
C ASN A 227 1.30 -5.81 4.13
N ILE A 228 0.85 -4.64 3.67
CA ILE A 228 -0.39 -4.52 2.88
C ILE A 228 -0.30 -5.32 1.57
N SER A 229 0.88 -5.38 0.95
CA SER A 229 1.10 -6.13 -0.30
C SER A 229 0.84 -7.62 -0.14
N SER A 230 0.98 -8.18 1.06
CA SER A 230 0.60 -9.58 1.34
C SER A 230 -0.91 -9.80 1.23
N LEU A 231 -1.71 -8.89 1.78
CA LEU A 231 -3.17 -8.92 1.64
C LEU A 231 -3.61 -8.67 0.21
N VAL A 232 -2.93 -7.77 -0.52
CA VAL A 232 -3.18 -7.58 -1.97
C VAL A 232 -2.92 -8.88 -2.73
N TYR A 233 -1.84 -9.59 -2.42
CA TYR A 233 -1.53 -10.87 -3.06
C TYR A 233 -2.61 -11.92 -2.81
N ILE A 234 -3.03 -12.12 -1.55
CA ILE A 234 -4.12 -13.04 -1.20
C ILE A 234 -5.42 -12.63 -1.90
N SER A 235 -5.71 -11.33 -1.93
CA SER A 235 -6.91 -10.77 -2.56
C SER A 235 -6.93 -10.89 -4.09
N ARG A 236 -5.85 -11.40 -4.72
CA ARG A 236 -5.89 -11.76 -6.15
C ARG A 236 -6.68 -13.05 -6.39
N TYR A 237 -6.63 -13.95 -5.41
CA TYR A 237 -7.22 -15.29 -5.48
C TYR A 237 -8.54 -15.35 -4.71
N LEU A 238 -8.63 -14.64 -3.59
CA LEU A 238 -9.85 -14.46 -2.81
C LEU A 238 -10.41 -13.07 -3.05
N SER A 239 -11.73 -12.91 -3.06
CA SER A 239 -12.32 -11.57 -3.18
C SER A 239 -11.88 -10.70 -1.99
N PRO A 240 -11.46 -9.44 -2.20
CA PRO A 240 -11.16 -8.52 -1.10
C PRO A 240 -12.39 -8.22 -0.23
N MET A 241 -13.60 -8.54 -0.71
CA MET A 241 -14.86 -8.41 0.02
C MET A 241 -15.18 -9.63 0.89
N HIS A 242 -14.45 -10.74 0.73
CA HIS A 242 -14.68 -12.02 1.42
C HIS A 242 -13.48 -12.43 2.29
N LEU A 243 -12.77 -11.43 2.83
CA LEU A 243 -11.69 -11.62 3.82
C LEU A 243 -12.25 -11.42 5.24
N ASP A 244 -13.28 -12.18 5.59
CA ASP A 244 -14.05 -11.98 6.83
C ASP A 244 -13.19 -12.10 8.09
N ASN A 245 -12.15 -12.94 8.04
CA ASN A 245 -11.21 -13.15 9.16
C ASN A 245 -10.30 -11.94 9.42
N GLU A 246 -10.14 -11.04 8.45
CA GLU A 246 -9.22 -9.89 8.54
C GLU A 246 -9.90 -8.63 9.11
N ASN A 247 -11.21 -8.67 9.40
CA ASN A 247 -11.98 -7.56 9.95
C ASN A 247 -11.80 -6.22 9.18
N LEU A 248 -11.72 -6.30 7.85
CA LEU A 248 -11.44 -5.15 7.00
C LEU A 248 -12.60 -4.17 6.97
N SER A 249 -12.31 -2.90 7.22
CA SER A 249 -13.28 -1.82 7.07
C SER A 249 -13.54 -1.49 5.60
N PHE A 250 -14.55 -0.65 5.35
CA PHE A 250 -14.80 -0.09 4.02
C PHE A 250 -13.59 0.70 3.48
N ASP A 251 -12.87 1.44 4.33
CA ASP A 251 -11.67 2.18 3.90
C ASP A 251 -10.53 1.24 3.50
N ASP A 252 -10.39 0.10 4.20
CA ASP A 252 -9.40 -0.93 3.89
C ASP A 252 -9.68 -1.60 2.55
N GLN A 253 -10.96 -1.94 2.32
CA GLN A 253 -11.41 -2.50 1.04
C GLN A 253 -11.09 -1.56 -0.12
N ARG A 254 -11.25 -0.24 0.07
CA ARG A 254 -10.90 0.75 -0.96
C ARG A 254 -9.42 0.78 -1.26
N ILE A 255 -8.56 0.70 -0.24
CA ILE A 255 -7.11 0.58 -0.43
C ILE A 255 -6.80 -0.68 -1.25
N LEU A 256 -7.29 -1.84 -0.82
CA LEU A 256 -6.99 -3.11 -1.49
C LEU A 256 -7.48 -3.13 -2.94
N VAL A 257 -8.72 -2.73 -3.17
CA VAL A 257 -9.31 -2.71 -4.53
C VAL A 257 -8.58 -1.74 -5.44
N ASN A 258 -8.16 -0.57 -4.94
CA ASN A 258 -7.35 0.34 -5.74
C ASN A 258 -5.99 -0.27 -6.12
N LEU A 259 -5.30 -0.91 -5.17
CA LEU A 259 -4.03 -1.59 -5.43
C LEU A 259 -4.18 -2.79 -6.38
N LEU A 260 -5.28 -3.55 -6.26
CA LEU A 260 -5.62 -4.62 -7.19
C LEU A 260 -5.92 -4.11 -8.59
N ALA A 261 -6.63 -2.98 -8.72
CA ALA A 261 -6.90 -2.34 -10.02
C ALA A 261 -5.62 -1.82 -10.70
N GLU A 262 -4.57 -1.49 -9.94
CA GLU A 262 -3.25 -1.20 -10.52
C GLU A 262 -2.60 -2.46 -11.13
N LEU A 263 -2.89 -3.66 -10.60
CA LEU A 263 -2.37 -4.93 -11.12
C LEU A 263 -3.17 -5.47 -12.30
N ASP A 264 -4.49 -5.40 -12.20
CA ASP A 264 -5.43 -5.90 -13.20
C ASP A 264 -6.63 -4.96 -13.28
N PHE A 265 -6.48 -3.94 -14.13
CA PHE A 265 -7.50 -2.92 -14.33
C PHE A 265 -8.83 -3.54 -14.79
N VAL A 266 -8.78 -4.48 -15.74
CA VAL A 266 -9.99 -5.08 -16.33
C VAL A 266 -10.80 -5.81 -15.28
N LYS A 267 -10.14 -6.57 -14.39
CA LYS A 267 -10.82 -7.36 -13.35
C LYS A 267 -11.43 -6.51 -12.25
N TYR A 268 -10.76 -5.43 -11.80
CA TYR A 268 -11.13 -4.74 -10.56
C TYR A 268 -11.72 -3.33 -10.76
N GLN A 269 -11.71 -2.77 -11.96
CA GLN A 269 -12.19 -1.40 -12.20
C GLN A 269 -13.67 -1.21 -11.88
N GLU A 270 -14.53 -2.19 -12.15
CA GLU A 270 -15.96 -2.11 -11.83
C GLU A 270 -16.18 -2.06 -10.32
N LEU A 271 -15.49 -2.92 -9.58
CA LEU A 271 -15.54 -2.93 -8.11
C LEU A 271 -15.02 -1.62 -7.53
N LYS A 272 -13.91 -1.10 -8.05
CA LYS A 272 -13.38 0.22 -7.67
C LYS A 272 -14.42 1.32 -7.86
N SER A 273 -15.04 1.36 -9.04
CA SER A 273 -16.07 2.35 -9.38
C SER A 273 -17.31 2.23 -8.48
N ALA A 274 -17.71 1.02 -8.11
CA ALA A 274 -18.82 0.78 -7.19
C ALA A 274 -18.52 1.30 -5.77
N LEU A 275 -17.31 1.08 -5.27
CA LEU A 275 -16.87 1.58 -3.96
C LEU A 275 -16.75 3.11 -3.93
N GLU A 276 -16.29 3.73 -5.03
CA GLU A 276 -16.24 5.19 -5.17
C GLU A 276 -17.65 5.80 -5.10
N LYS A 277 -18.62 5.22 -5.82
CA LYS A 277 -20.03 5.67 -5.76
C LYS A 277 -20.62 5.54 -4.35
N ARG A 278 -20.32 4.46 -3.63
CA ARG A 278 -20.82 4.23 -2.27
C ARG A 278 -20.27 5.23 -1.25
N ARG A 279 -19.10 5.83 -1.50
CA ARG A 279 -18.49 6.85 -0.63
C ARG A 279 -19.10 8.24 -0.81
N ALA A 280 -19.93 8.47 -1.84
CA ALA A 280 -20.60 9.75 -2.04
C ALA A 280 -21.24 10.22 -0.70
N ASN A 281 -20.89 11.42 -0.24
CA ASN A 281 -21.26 12.04 1.06
C ASN A 281 -20.30 11.84 2.25
N ALA A 282 -19.07 11.35 2.04
CA ALA A 282 -18.07 11.33 3.11
C ALA A 282 -17.70 12.74 3.59
N VAL A 283 -17.63 12.93 4.91
CA VAL A 283 -17.36 14.22 5.55
C VAL A 283 -15.85 14.47 5.66
N THR A 284 -15.39 15.53 4.99
CA THR A 284 -14.02 16.04 5.12
C THR A 284 -13.83 16.72 6.48
N LYS A 285 -12.69 16.49 7.13
CA LYS A 285 -12.25 17.20 8.34
C LYS A 285 -10.92 17.90 8.10
N ALA A 286 -10.71 19.02 8.78
CA ALA A 286 -9.42 19.67 8.89
C ALA A 286 -8.64 19.06 10.07
N ILE A 287 -7.43 18.58 9.80
CA ILE A 287 -6.51 17.98 10.78
C ILE A 287 -5.29 18.89 10.85
N MET A 288 -4.98 19.40 12.04
CA MET A 288 -3.75 20.15 12.28
C MET A 288 -2.56 19.19 12.31
N LEU A 289 -1.48 19.56 11.62
CA LEU A 289 -0.27 18.76 11.44
C LEU A 289 0.84 19.20 12.41
#